data_AF-A0A3L7T041-F1
#
_entry.id   AF-A0A3L7T041-F1
#
_cell.length_a   1.000
_cell.length_b   1.000
_cell.length_c   1.000
_cell.angle_alpha   90.00
_cell.angle_beta   90.00
_cell.angle_gamma   90.00
#
_symmetry.space_group_name_H-M   'P 1'
#
loop_
_entity.id
_entity.type
_entity.pdbx_description
1 polymer ?
#
loop_
_entity_poly.entity_id
_entity_poly.type
_entity_poly.pdbx_seq_one_letter_code
_entity_poly.pdbx_strand_id
1 'polypeptide(L)'
;LVGTVNVFAKKFAAREAAHRVRGVLDVVDELHVKTPNMGGRTDVDIARAARTALEWDAFVPNEQITSTVSLGIVTLEGSTETWAQRLDAERAVRGLEGVRGLINQIVVMPKPVDANKLKAEIEAALGRQAEREANRIGVTVKDGVVILTGRIRSWSERNAIDHIVGSAAGVRRVDDRMTVDPYN
;
A
#
# COMPACT_ATOMS: atom_id res chain seq x y z
N LEU A 1 -8.74 -12.39 -14.96
CA LEU A 1 -9.36 -11.08 -15.27
C LEU A 1 -8.97 -10.70 -16.70
N VAL A 2 -9.93 -10.36 -17.56
CA VAL A 2 -9.67 -9.95 -18.95
C VAL A 2 -10.42 -8.64 -19.25
N GLY A 3 -9.88 -7.80 -20.12
CA GLY A 3 -10.50 -6.53 -20.49
C GLY A 3 -9.54 -5.35 -20.55
N THR A 4 -10.09 -4.14 -20.65
CA THR A 4 -9.33 -2.89 -20.75
C THR A 4 -9.78 -1.89 -19.69
N VAL A 5 -8.83 -1.24 -19.01
CA VAL A 5 -9.08 -0.14 -18.08
C VAL A 5 -8.33 1.11 -18.51
N ASN A 6 -8.78 2.29 -18.08
CA ASN A 6 -8.17 3.56 -18.47
C ASN A 6 -7.09 4.07 -17.50
N VAL A 7 -6.88 3.41 -16.35
CA VAL A 7 -5.85 3.78 -15.36
C VAL A 7 -5.40 2.57 -14.55
N PHE A 8 -4.13 2.54 -14.14
CA PHE A 8 -3.56 1.47 -13.33
C PHE A 8 -4.31 1.24 -12.00
N ALA A 9 -4.77 2.29 -11.33
CA ALA A 9 -5.55 2.16 -10.09
C ALA A 9 -6.79 1.26 -10.25
N LYS A 10 -7.48 1.29 -11.40
CA LYS A 10 -8.63 0.41 -11.66
C LYS A 10 -8.21 -1.03 -11.89
N LYS A 11 -7.10 -1.26 -12.59
CA LYS A 11 -6.51 -2.60 -12.75
C LYS A 11 -6.16 -3.19 -11.39
N PHE A 12 -5.47 -2.41 -10.56
CA PHE A 12 -5.13 -2.79 -9.19
C PHE A 12 -6.39 -3.09 -8.37
N ALA A 13 -7.38 -2.20 -8.37
CA ALA A 13 -8.63 -2.40 -7.63
C ALA A 13 -9.42 -3.63 -8.10
N ALA A 14 -9.41 -3.95 -9.39
CA ALA A 14 -10.04 -5.15 -9.94
C ALA A 14 -9.32 -6.43 -9.51
N ARG A 15 -7.98 -6.41 -9.44
CA ARG A 15 -7.19 -7.51 -8.90
C ARG A 15 -7.47 -7.74 -7.42
N GLU A 16 -7.42 -6.67 -6.63
CA GLU A 16 -7.79 -6.73 -5.20
C GLU A 16 -9.23 -7.21 -5.04
N ALA A 17 -10.15 -6.83 -5.95
CA ALA A 17 -11.52 -7.34 -6.00
C ALA A 17 -11.60 -8.85 -6.22
N ALA A 18 -10.80 -9.40 -7.12
CA ALA A 18 -10.77 -10.83 -7.39
C ALA A 18 -10.26 -11.62 -6.18
N HIS A 19 -9.22 -11.13 -5.50
CA HIS A 19 -8.71 -11.77 -4.28
C HIS A 19 -9.67 -11.67 -3.08
N ARG A 20 -10.75 -10.88 -3.14
CA ARG A 20 -11.78 -10.86 -2.07
C ARG A 20 -12.71 -12.07 -2.11
N VAL A 21 -12.74 -12.82 -3.21
CA VAL A 21 -13.65 -13.96 -3.36
C VAL A 21 -13.09 -15.14 -2.55
N ARG A 22 -13.89 -15.65 -1.61
CA ARG A 22 -13.49 -16.76 -0.74
C ARG A 22 -13.05 -17.97 -1.57
N GLY A 23 -11.86 -18.49 -1.27
CA GLY A 23 -11.27 -19.65 -1.96
C GLY A 23 -10.41 -19.31 -3.17
N VAL A 24 -10.31 -18.04 -3.57
CA VAL A 24 -9.38 -17.61 -4.63
C VAL A 24 -7.97 -17.48 -4.06
N LEU A 25 -7.08 -18.38 -4.47
CA LEU A 25 -5.66 -18.35 -4.10
C LEU A 25 -4.84 -17.58 -5.14
N ASP A 26 -5.06 -17.87 -6.43
CA ASP A 26 -4.32 -17.27 -7.54
C ASP A 26 -5.27 -16.51 -8.48
N VAL A 27 -4.82 -15.36 -8.97
CA VAL A 27 -5.54 -14.54 -9.97
C VAL A 27 -4.62 -14.27 -11.15
N VAL A 28 -5.00 -14.81 -12.31
CA VAL A 28 -4.38 -14.43 -13.60
C VAL A 28 -5.01 -13.11 -14.05
N ASP A 29 -4.22 -12.04 -14.12
CA ASP A 29 -4.66 -10.69 -14.48
C ASP A 29 -4.13 -10.26 -15.86
N GLU A 30 -4.98 -10.38 -16.88
CA GLU A 30 -4.75 -9.96 -18.25
C GLU A 30 -5.45 -8.62 -18.58
N LEU A 31 -5.77 -7.80 -17.57
CA LEU A 31 -6.31 -6.47 -17.81
C LEU A 31 -5.24 -5.57 -18.44
N HIS A 32 -5.59 -4.92 -19.54
CA HIS A 32 -4.70 -3.98 -20.22
C HIS A 32 -5.08 -2.55 -19.84
N VAL A 33 -4.09 -1.74 -19.45
CA VAL A 33 -4.33 -0.30 -19.25
C VAL A 33 -4.20 0.38 -20.61
N LYS A 34 -5.33 0.74 -21.23
CA LYS A 34 -5.35 1.60 -22.42
C LYS A 34 -5.87 2.97 -22.04
N THR A 35 -4.98 3.95 -22.02
CA THR A 35 -5.36 5.35 -21.96
C THR A 35 -5.89 5.77 -23.34
N PRO A 36 -7.11 6.33 -23.45
CA PRO A 36 -7.64 6.80 -24.73
C PRO A 36 -6.72 7.88 -25.28
N ASN A 37 -6.22 7.67 -26.49
CA ASN A 37 -5.19 8.51 -27.07
C ASN A 37 -5.83 9.67 -27.86
N MET A 38 -5.77 10.88 -27.33
CA MET A 38 -5.62 12.12 -28.10
C MET A 38 -4.71 13.06 -27.29
N GLY A 39 -3.40 12.82 -27.37
CA GLY A 39 -2.38 13.61 -26.68
C GLY A 39 -1.91 13.04 -25.34
N GLY A 40 -1.89 11.70 -25.18
CA GLY A 40 -1.57 11.03 -23.92
C GLY A 40 -0.36 11.62 -23.19
N ARG A 41 -0.47 11.76 -21.87
CA ARG A 41 0.62 12.18 -20.97
C ARG A 41 1.90 11.46 -21.37
N THR A 42 2.91 12.22 -21.76
CA THR A 42 4.24 11.68 -22.03
C THR A 42 4.82 11.15 -20.72
N ASP A 43 5.85 10.30 -20.80
CA ASP A 43 6.57 9.87 -19.59
C ASP A 43 7.09 11.08 -18.79
N VAL A 44 7.40 12.19 -19.46
CA VAL A 44 7.77 13.47 -18.83
C VAL A 44 6.61 14.08 -18.04
N ASP A 45 5.40 14.06 -18.60
CA ASP A 45 4.21 14.58 -17.90
C ASP A 45 3.81 13.69 -16.72
N ILE A 46 3.96 12.37 -16.85
CA ILE A 46 3.75 11.41 -15.78
C ILE A 46 4.80 11.61 -14.68
N ALA A 47 6.08 11.79 -15.04
CA ALA A 47 7.16 12.04 -14.09
C ALA A 47 6.91 13.34 -13.30
N ARG A 48 6.48 14.41 -13.97
CA ARG A 48 6.11 15.67 -13.31
C ARG A 48 4.92 15.48 -12.37
N ALA A 49 3.87 14.78 -12.83
CA ALA A 49 2.71 14.49 -12.00
C ALA A 49 3.07 13.63 -10.78
N ALA A 50 3.94 12.63 -10.95
CA ALA A 50 4.43 11.79 -9.87
C ALA A 50 5.22 12.61 -8.85
N ARG A 51 6.12 13.49 -9.31
CA ARG A 51 6.87 14.38 -8.44
C ARG A 51 5.95 15.27 -7.62
N THR A 52 4.99 15.94 -8.27
CA THR A 52 4.01 16.81 -7.58
C THR A 52 3.14 16.01 -6.60
N ALA A 53 2.69 14.81 -6.97
CA ALA A 53 1.88 13.97 -6.08
C ALA A 53 2.64 13.56 -4.82
N LEU A 54 3.92 13.21 -4.95
CA LEU A 54 4.78 12.87 -3.81
C LEU A 54 5.09 14.10 -2.95
N GLU A 55 5.22 15.29 -3.53
CA GLU A 55 5.42 16.55 -2.78
C GLU A 55 4.17 16.99 -2.01
N TRP A 56 2.98 16.71 -2.55
CA TRP A 56 1.71 17.08 -1.94
C TRP A 56 1.32 16.19 -0.75
N ASP A 57 1.86 14.96 -0.68
CA ASP A 57 1.59 14.06 0.41
C ASP A 57 2.51 14.38 1.61
N ALA A 58 1.92 15.00 2.64
CA ALA A 58 2.64 15.43 3.83
C ALA A 58 3.30 14.28 4.63
N PHE A 59 2.86 13.04 4.42
CA PHE A 59 3.41 11.88 5.11
C PHE A 59 4.56 11.23 4.32
N VAL A 60 4.72 11.57 3.04
CA VAL A 60 5.75 10.99 2.18
C VAL A 60 7.06 11.80 2.28
N PRO A 61 8.21 11.18 2.60
CA PRO A 61 9.50 11.84 2.60
C PRO A 61 9.99 12.04 1.17
N ASN A 62 9.36 12.99 0.49
CA ASN A 62 9.41 13.16 -0.96
C ASN A 62 10.84 13.38 -1.51
N GLU A 63 11.73 13.97 -0.70
CA GLU A 63 13.14 14.24 -1.02
C GLU A 63 14.01 12.98 -1.02
N GLN A 64 13.60 11.94 -0.28
CA GLN A 64 14.33 10.67 -0.16
C GLN A 64 13.85 9.63 -1.19
N ILE A 65 12.88 10.01 -2.03
CA ILE A 65 12.26 9.12 -3.01
C ILE A 65 12.51 9.68 -4.41
N THR A 66 13.12 8.86 -5.24
CA THR A 66 13.30 9.12 -6.68
C THR A 66 12.23 8.39 -7.46
N SER A 67 11.79 8.97 -8.58
CA SER A 67 10.84 8.35 -9.50
C SER A 67 11.41 8.31 -10.91
N THR A 68 11.30 7.15 -11.54
CA THR A 68 11.69 6.92 -12.94
C THR A 68 10.43 6.50 -13.71
N VAL A 69 10.18 7.11 -14.87
CA VAL A 69 9.04 6.74 -15.71
C VAL A 69 9.51 6.24 -17.06
N SER A 70 9.01 5.07 -17.46
CA SER A 70 9.28 4.50 -18.77
C SER A 70 8.04 3.75 -19.28
N LEU A 71 7.58 4.12 -20.47
CA LEU A 71 6.42 3.52 -21.14
C LEU A 71 5.14 3.55 -20.27
N GLY A 72 4.98 4.60 -19.46
CA GLY A 72 3.91 4.75 -18.47
C GLY A 72 4.04 3.87 -17.23
N ILE A 73 5.16 3.15 -17.05
CA ILE A 73 5.48 2.43 -15.81
C ILE A 73 6.29 3.37 -14.93
N VAL A 74 5.83 3.58 -13.70
CA VAL A 74 6.56 4.37 -12.70
C VAL A 74 7.32 3.43 -11.77
N THR A 75 8.60 3.67 -11.59
CA THR A 75 9.43 3.00 -10.58
C THR A 75 9.75 4.00 -9.49
N LEU A 76 9.49 3.63 -8.24
CA LEU A 76 9.83 4.41 -7.05
C LEU A 76 11.00 3.76 -6.32
N GLU A 77 12.06 4.53 -6.09
CA GLU A 77 13.28 4.09 -5.41
C GLU A 77 13.64 5.05 -4.28
N GLY A 78 14.53 4.62 -3.38
CA GLY A 78 14.96 5.43 -2.23
C GLY A 78 14.65 4.76 -0.90
N SER A 79 14.43 5.56 0.15
CA SER A 79 14.21 5.03 1.50
C SER A 79 13.15 5.78 2.31
N THR A 80 12.52 5.07 3.25
CA THR A 80 11.55 5.64 4.21
C THR A 80 11.83 5.14 5.62
N GLU A 81 11.32 5.84 6.64
CA GLU A 81 11.46 5.42 8.03
C GLU A 81 10.39 4.40 8.44
N THR A 82 9.20 4.46 7.83
CA THR A 82 8.10 3.56 8.16
C THR A 82 7.54 2.85 6.94
N TRP A 83 6.86 1.73 7.19
CA TRP A 83 6.17 0.97 6.15
C TRP A 83 5.00 1.75 5.54
N ALA A 84 4.29 2.54 6.33
CA ALA A 84 3.19 3.38 5.84
C ALA A 84 3.68 4.40 4.80
N GLN A 85 4.80 5.08 5.04
CA GLN A 85 5.36 6.04 4.09
C GLN A 85 5.65 5.42 2.72
N ARG A 86 6.18 4.18 2.70
CA ARG A 86 6.41 3.42 1.47
C ARG A 86 5.10 3.13 0.73
N LEU A 87 4.03 2.80 1.46
CA LEU A 87 2.71 2.55 0.87
C LEU A 87 2.02 3.84 0.41
N ASP A 88 2.17 4.94 1.15
CA ASP A 88 1.55 6.22 0.81
C ASP A 88 2.20 6.82 -0.44
N ALA A 89 3.52 6.70 -0.59
CA ALA A 89 4.22 7.03 -1.83
C ALA A 89 3.67 6.24 -3.04
N GLU A 90 3.39 4.95 -2.84
CA GLU A 90 2.77 4.12 -3.86
C GLU A 90 1.34 4.59 -4.20
N ARG A 91 0.52 4.86 -3.19
CA ARG A 91 -0.86 5.32 -3.35
C ARG A 91 -0.93 6.66 -4.07
N ALA A 92 -0.05 7.60 -3.73
CA ALA A 92 0.03 8.92 -4.35
C ALA A 92 0.23 8.84 -5.87
N VAL A 93 1.03 7.87 -6.33
CA VAL A 93 1.36 7.70 -7.74
C VAL A 93 0.41 6.77 -8.48
N ARG A 94 -0.15 5.76 -7.80
CA ARG A 94 -1.00 4.71 -8.39
C ARG A 94 -2.21 5.26 -9.15
N GLY A 95 -2.78 6.37 -8.67
CA GLY A 95 -3.98 7.01 -9.22
C GLY A 95 -3.73 7.94 -10.39
N LEU A 96 -2.48 8.23 -10.74
CA LEU A 96 -2.15 9.24 -11.73
C LEU A 96 -2.54 8.81 -13.14
N GLU A 97 -3.07 9.78 -13.89
CA GLU A 97 -3.40 9.59 -15.30
C GLU A 97 -2.13 9.32 -16.12
N GLY A 98 -2.20 8.35 -17.03
CA GLY A 98 -1.04 7.91 -17.81
C GLY A 98 -0.27 6.75 -17.18
N VAL A 99 -0.41 6.52 -15.88
CA VAL A 99 0.24 5.38 -15.20
C VAL A 99 -0.41 4.07 -15.64
N ARG A 100 0.42 3.19 -16.20
CA ARG A 100 0.09 1.84 -16.67
C ARG A 100 0.58 0.75 -15.71
N GLY A 101 1.63 1.05 -14.94
CA GLY A 101 2.23 0.16 -13.96
C GLY A 101 2.99 0.94 -12.90
N LEU A 102 3.18 0.31 -11.75
CA LEU A 102 3.92 0.89 -10.63
C LEU A 102 4.80 -0.18 -10.00
N ILE A 103 6.09 0.12 -9.87
CA ILE A 103 7.09 -0.73 -9.25
C ILE A 103 7.62 0.04 -8.03
N ASN A 104 7.32 -0.46 -6.84
CA ASN A 104 7.76 0.17 -5.59
C ASN A 104 9.00 -0.55 -5.03
N GLN A 105 10.17 0.07 -5.16
CA GLN A 105 11.48 -0.42 -4.70
C GLN A 105 12.04 0.35 -3.50
N ILE A 106 11.24 1.21 -2.86
CA ILE A 106 11.62 1.98 -1.66
C ILE A 106 12.01 1.05 -0.50
N VAL A 107 13.20 1.22 0.08
CA VAL A 107 13.64 0.41 1.22
C VAL A 107 13.20 1.07 2.53
N VAL A 108 12.52 0.32 3.41
CA VAL A 108 12.16 0.82 4.73
C VAL A 108 13.32 0.62 5.70
N MET A 109 13.86 1.72 6.22
CA MET A 109 14.93 1.77 7.22
C MET A 109 14.40 2.35 8.53
N PRO A 110 13.71 1.53 9.34
CA PRO A 110 13.14 2.03 10.58
C PRO A 110 14.21 2.24 11.64
N LYS A 111 13.95 3.19 12.55
CA LYS A 111 14.76 3.37 13.75
C LYS A 111 14.65 2.12 14.62
N PRO A 112 15.75 1.63 15.24
CA PRO A 112 15.68 0.49 16.14
C PRO A 112 14.76 0.78 17.32
N VAL A 113 13.77 -0.09 17.53
CA VAL A 113 12.84 -0.04 18.67
C VAL A 113 12.77 -1.43 19.29
N ASP A 114 12.62 -1.48 20.61
CA ASP A 114 12.37 -2.73 21.32
C ASP A 114 11.07 -3.39 20.82
N ALA A 115 11.13 -4.69 20.52
CA ALA A 115 10.01 -5.39 19.92
C ALA A 115 8.77 -5.48 20.84
N ASN A 116 8.97 -5.60 22.15
CA ASN A 116 7.86 -5.65 23.11
C ASN A 116 7.20 -4.27 23.25
N LYS A 117 8.02 -3.22 23.30
CA LYS A 117 7.52 -1.83 23.29
C LYS A 117 6.74 -1.54 22.01
N LEU A 118 7.29 -1.89 20.84
CA LEU A 118 6.63 -1.71 19.55
C LEU A 118 5.30 -2.46 19.49
N LYS A 119 5.28 -3.72 19.95
CA LYS A 119 4.04 -4.50 20.03
C LYS A 119 2.98 -3.79 20.88
N ALA A 120 3.34 -3.36 22.08
CA ALA A 120 2.42 -2.68 22.99
C ALA A 120 1.90 -1.36 22.41
N GLU A 121 2.75 -0.59 21.73
CA GLU A 121 2.35 0.65 21.04
C GLU A 121 1.36 0.39 19.92
N ILE A 122 1.58 -0.66 19.12
CA ILE A 122 0.67 -1.08 18.04
C ILE A 122 -0.67 -1.55 18.61
N GLU A 123 -0.66 -2.41 19.63
CA GLU A 123 -1.89 -2.89 20.29
C GLU A 123 -2.69 -1.73 20.90
N ALA A 124 -2.01 -0.77 21.54
CA ALA A 124 -2.65 0.42 22.07
C ALA A 124 -3.21 1.33 20.96
N ALA A 125 -2.52 1.47 19.83
CA ALA A 125 -2.99 2.25 18.68
C ALA A 125 -4.24 1.61 18.04
N LEU A 126 -4.22 0.29 17.86
CA LEU A 126 -5.39 -0.47 17.40
C LEU A 126 -6.55 -0.35 18.39
N GLY A 127 -6.29 -0.40 19.70
CA GLY A 127 -7.33 -0.17 20.71
C GLY A 127 -7.99 1.22 20.60
N ARG A 128 -7.22 2.27 20.30
CA ARG A 128 -7.75 3.64 20.17
C ARG A 128 -8.57 3.87 18.90
N GLN A 129 -8.15 3.28 17.78
CA GLN A 129 -8.77 3.53 16.46
C GLN A 129 -9.74 2.43 16.01
N ALA A 130 -9.65 1.25 16.61
CA ALA A 130 -10.37 0.04 16.23
C ALA A 130 -10.77 -0.75 17.48
N GLU A 131 -11.38 -0.07 18.46
CA GLU A 131 -11.69 -0.57 19.81
C GLU A 131 -12.56 -1.85 19.80
N ARG A 132 -13.41 -2.02 18.76
CA ARG A 132 -14.24 -3.23 18.59
C ARG A 132 -13.49 -4.40 17.95
N GLU A 133 -12.38 -4.12 17.29
CA GLU A 133 -11.64 -5.02 16.40
C GLU A 133 -10.30 -5.47 17.00
N ALA A 134 -9.69 -4.66 17.89
CA ALA A 134 -8.40 -4.94 18.53
C ALA A 134 -8.36 -6.31 19.24
N ASN A 135 -9.48 -6.76 19.80
CA ASN A 135 -9.58 -8.06 20.46
C ASN A 135 -9.58 -9.26 19.50
N ARG A 136 -9.73 -9.04 18.19
CA ARG A 136 -9.81 -10.10 17.16
C ARG A 136 -8.55 -10.17 16.28
N ILE A 137 -7.62 -9.24 16.46
CA ILE A 137 -6.40 -9.11 15.67
C ILE A 137 -5.21 -9.55 16.53
N GLY A 138 -4.52 -10.61 16.13
CA GLY A 138 -3.27 -11.02 16.72
C GLY A 138 -2.10 -10.24 16.11
N VAL A 139 -1.32 -9.57 16.95
CA VAL A 139 -0.12 -8.82 16.55
C VAL A 139 1.14 -9.54 17.06
N THR A 140 2.05 -9.86 16.15
CA THR A 140 3.38 -10.40 16.49
C THR A 140 4.45 -9.53 15.85
N VAL A 141 5.50 -9.19 16.60
CA VAL A 141 6.62 -8.37 16.11
C VAL A 141 7.90 -9.18 16.17
N LYS A 142 8.63 -9.25 15.06
CA LYS A 142 9.95 -9.88 14.98
C LYS A 142 10.86 -9.09 14.05
N ASP A 143 11.97 -8.57 14.58
CA ASP A 143 12.98 -7.81 13.82
C ASP A 143 12.38 -6.64 13.01
N GLY A 144 11.39 -5.94 13.57
CA GLY A 144 10.64 -4.87 12.89
C GLY A 144 9.64 -5.36 11.83
N VAL A 145 9.48 -6.67 11.64
CA VAL A 145 8.37 -7.25 10.86
C VAL A 145 7.17 -7.43 11.78
N VAL A 146 6.05 -6.82 11.44
CA VAL A 146 4.78 -7.02 12.14
C VAL A 146 3.94 -8.01 11.36
N ILE A 147 3.52 -9.10 12.01
CA ILE A 147 2.62 -10.09 11.44
C ILE A 147 1.24 -9.84 12.05
N LEU A 148 0.26 -9.64 11.17
CA LEU A 148 -1.14 -9.44 11.54
C LEU A 148 -1.94 -10.69 11.20
N THR A 149 -2.72 -11.18 12.15
CA THR A 149 -3.59 -12.36 12.01
C THR A 149 -4.95 -12.06 12.59
N GLY A 150 -5.98 -12.79 12.17
CA GLY A 150 -7.33 -12.62 12.72
C GLY A 150 -8.40 -12.47 11.64
N ARG A 151 -9.61 -12.09 12.06
CA ARG A 151 -10.74 -11.87 11.17
C ARG A 151 -11.18 -10.41 11.22
N ILE A 152 -11.40 -9.86 10.04
CA ILE A 152 -11.84 -8.48 9.83
C ILE A 152 -13.10 -8.50 8.96
N ARG A 153 -13.95 -7.48 9.05
CA ARG A 153 -15.27 -7.45 8.39
C ARG A 153 -15.22 -6.85 7.00
N SER A 154 -14.21 -6.03 6.71
CA SER A 154 -14.13 -5.32 5.43
C SER A 154 -12.71 -5.03 4.97
N TRP A 155 -12.58 -4.70 3.69
CA TRP A 155 -11.32 -4.22 3.11
C TRP A 155 -10.95 -2.82 3.57
N SER A 156 -11.93 -1.97 3.85
CA SER A 156 -11.68 -0.66 4.42
C SER A 156 -11.04 -0.78 5.81
N GLU A 157 -11.51 -1.73 6.61
CA GLU A 157 -10.93 -2.08 7.91
C GLU A 157 -9.52 -2.63 7.76
N ARG A 158 -9.29 -3.57 6.83
CA ARG A 158 -7.95 -4.07 6.48
C ARG A 158 -6.97 -2.94 6.23
N ASN A 159 -7.33 -2.04 5.33
CA ASN A 159 -6.47 -0.92 4.93
C ASN A 159 -6.21 0.05 6.08
N ALA A 160 -7.20 0.26 6.96
CA ALA A 160 -7.05 1.10 8.14
C ALA A 160 -6.05 0.47 9.12
N ILE A 161 -6.18 -0.83 9.41
CA ILE A 161 -5.27 -1.56 10.29
C ILE A 161 -3.85 -1.54 9.73
N ASP A 162 -3.68 -1.87 8.44
CA ASP A 162 -2.37 -1.87 7.78
C ASP A 162 -1.68 -0.51 7.87
N HIS A 163 -2.45 0.58 7.71
CA HIS A 163 -1.91 1.93 7.81
C HIS A 163 -1.55 2.31 9.25
N ILE A 164 -2.39 1.97 10.23
CA ILE A 164 -2.11 2.22 11.66
C ILE A 164 -0.83 1.50 12.07
N VAL A 165 -0.75 0.20 11.76
CA VAL A 165 0.39 -0.65 12.11
C VAL A 165 1.64 -0.21 11.36
N GLY A 166 1.51 0.05 10.05
CA GLY A 166 2.63 0.48 9.21
C GLY A 166 3.21 1.84 9.58
N SER A 167 2.45 2.68 10.28
CA SER A 167 2.89 4.01 10.73
C SER A 167 3.68 3.98 12.03
N ALA A 168 3.67 2.87 12.78
CA ALA A 168 4.41 2.77 14.02
C ALA A 168 5.93 2.81 13.76
N ALA A 169 6.64 3.59 14.58
CA ALA A 169 8.09 3.69 14.50
C ALA A 169 8.74 2.33 14.82
N GLY A 170 9.69 1.89 14.00
CA GLY A 170 10.28 0.56 14.14
C GLY A 170 9.69 -0.50 13.20
N VAL A 171 8.58 -0.20 12.53
CA VAL A 171 7.97 -1.13 11.55
C VAL A 171 8.69 -1.04 10.21
N ARG A 172 9.39 -2.13 9.89
CA ARG A 172 10.09 -2.37 8.62
C ARG A 172 9.16 -2.92 7.54
N ARG A 173 8.26 -3.84 7.93
CA ARG A 173 7.37 -4.55 7.02
C ARG A 173 6.13 -5.01 7.78
N VAL A 174 4.97 -4.89 7.14
CA VAL A 174 3.74 -5.53 7.60
C VAL A 174 3.49 -6.78 6.77
N ASP A 175 3.30 -7.90 7.44
CA ASP A 175 2.92 -9.21 6.89
C ASP A 175 1.47 -9.47 7.28
N ASP A 176 0.56 -9.05 6.42
CA ASP A 176 -0.87 -9.18 6.68
C ASP A 176 -1.39 -10.56 6.25
N ARG A 177 -1.84 -11.33 7.24
CA ARG A 177 -2.46 -12.65 7.12
C ARG A 177 -3.88 -12.66 7.68
N MET A 178 -4.50 -11.51 7.82
CA MET A 178 -5.89 -11.38 8.25
C MET A 178 -6.84 -11.89 7.15
N THR A 179 -7.97 -12.44 7.56
CA THR A 179 -9.02 -12.92 6.65
C THR A 179 -10.24 -12.03 6.73
N VAL A 180 -10.75 -11.58 5.57
CA VAL A 180 -12.00 -10.80 5.50
C VAL A 180 -13.20 -11.74 5.58
N ASP A 181 -14.04 -11.55 6.59
CA ASP A 181 -15.27 -12.30 6.86
C ASP A 181 -16.42 -11.32 7.18
N PRO A 182 -17.22 -10.93 6.17
CA PRO A 182 -18.21 -9.85 6.28
C PRO A 182 -19.48 -10.20 7.09
N TYR A 183 -19.61 -11.44 7.59
CA TYR A 183 -20.82 -11.93 8.27
C TYR A 183 -20.65 -12.22 9.78
N ASN A 184 -19.56 -11.73 10.40
CA ASN A 184 -19.23 -11.89 11.84
C ASN A 184 -19.32 -10.59 12.65
#